data_AF-A0A960KX14-F1
#
_entry.id   AF-A0A960KX14-F1
#
_cell.length_a   1.000
_cell.length_b   1.000
_cell.length_c   1.000
_cell.angle_alpha   90.00
_cell.angle_beta   90.00
_cell.angle_gamma   90.00
#
_symmetry.space_group_name_H-M   'P 1'
#
loop_
_entity.id
_entity.type
_entity.pdbx_description
1 polymer ?
#
loop_
_entity_poly.entity_id
_entity_poly.type
_entity_poly.pdbx_seq_one_letter_code
_entity_poly.pdbx_strand_id
1 'polypeptide(L)'
;MSVWGWLAAVAALVTFLVHTFLGHRYVFLPFLDSNTEPFAKATLTVGWHFITFWLAFQAVSFFALPSLDPAVQPYVFGTFLLPDLAFFGLFASISRLKFGSFTKMPQTGLFLTILLPLGLTLTSPLPRPTGELFLGTAIGIFLAIAWLHWLWAKGSTWPARSREKLTQLVVGTQVGKGFPSRSATLFVAITLLGFAVWLILRLRYPLLIKEPWDLFGLALIFALRGFGGFFEFWIRPSTQTVAYGHYNRVLYSPLCIALASLIWGGAQWLV
;
A
#
# COMPACT_ATOMS: atom_id res chain seq x y z
N MET A 1 -20.86 -6.35 -15.13
CA MET A 1 -19.47 -5.98 -15.44
C MET A 1 -19.37 -5.40 -16.84
N SER A 2 -18.65 -4.29 -17.03
CA SER A 2 -18.45 -3.64 -18.33
C SER A 2 -17.43 -4.41 -19.20
N VAL A 3 -17.36 -4.07 -20.50
CA VAL A 3 -16.31 -4.60 -21.40
C VAL A 3 -14.90 -4.28 -20.90
N TRP A 4 -14.71 -3.08 -20.33
CA TRP A 4 -13.44 -2.67 -19.73
C TRP A 4 -13.10 -3.50 -18.49
N GLY A 5 -14.09 -3.87 -17.67
CA GLY A 5 -13.88 -4.75 -16.52
C GLY A 5 -13.42 -6.16 -16.94
N TRP A 6 -13.98 -6.69 -18.02
CA TRP A 6 -13.52 -7.96 -18.61
C TRP A 6 -12.09 -7.87 -19.15
N LEU A 7 -11.75 -6.76 -19.83
CA LEU A 7 -10.39 -6.54 -20.32
C LEU A 7 -9.38 -6.43 -19.16
N ALA A 8 -9.75 -5.79 -18.05
CA ALA A 8 -8.92 -5.73 -16.84
C ALA A 8 -8.74 -7.13 -16.21
N ALA A 9 -9.81 -7.95 -16.16
CA ALA A 9 -9.75 -9.34 -15.69
C ALA A 9 -8.77 -10.19 -16.51
N VAL A 10 -8.88 -10.13 -17.84
CA VAL A 10 -8.00 -10.85 -18.76
C VAL A 10 -6.55 -10.35 -18.63
N ALA A 11 -6.34 -9.04 -18.58
CA ALA A 11 -5.00 -8.45 -18.42
C ALA A 11 -4.34 -8.87 -17.10
N ALA A 12 -5.11 -8.91 -15.99
CA ALA A 12 -4.62 -9.37 -14.69
C ALA A 12 -4.24 -10.87 -14.74
N LEU A 13 -5.07 -11.71 -15.36
CA LEU A 13 -4.77 -13.13 -15.54
C LEU A 13 -3.54 -13.36 -16.43
N VAL A 14 -3.44 -12.69 -17.57
CA VAL A 14 -2.27 -12.80 -18.45
C VAL A 14 -1.01 -12.35 -17.72
N THR A 15 -1.06 -11.22 -16.99
CA THR A 15 0.07 -10.75 -16.19
C THR A 15 0.44 -11.74 -15.09
N PHE A 16 -0.54 -12.33 -14.39
CA PHE A 16 -0.31 -13.40 -13.41
C PHE A 16 0.41 -14.60 -14.04
N LEU A 17 -0.07 -15.11 -15.17
CA LEU A 17 0.53 -16.26 -15.85
C LEU A 17 1.94 -15.96 -16.36
N VAL A 18 2.13 -14.80 -16.99
CA VAL A 18 3.45 -14.35 -17.48
C VAL A 18 4.43 -14.20 -16.32
N HIS A 19 4.03 -13.52 -15.24
CA HIS A 19 4.87 -13.34 -14.06
C HIS A 19 5.23 -14.69 -13.43
N THR A 20 4.24 -15.57 -13.23
CA THR A 20 4.41 -16.88 -12.60
C THR A 20 5.30 -17.82 -13.40
N PHE A 21 5.11 -17.93 -14.72
CA PHE A 21 5.81 -18.95 -15.51
C PHE A 21 7.03 -18.38 -16.24
N LEU A 22 6.83 -17.37 -17.08
CA LEU A 22 7.92 -16.80 -17.87
C LEU A 22 8.86 -15.98 -16.98
N GLY A 23 8.30 -15.17 -16.10
CA GLY A 23 9.05 -14.41 -15.14
C GLY A 23 9.88 -15.32 -14.22
N HIS A 24 9.30 -16.42 -13.73
CA HIS A 24 10.03 -17.33 -12.86
C HIS A 24 11.24 -17.93 -13.58
N ARG A 25 11.04 -18.44 -14.80
CA ARG A 25 12.08 -19.09 -15.60
C ARG A 25 13.18 -18.13 -16.06
N TYR A 26 12.81 -16.94 -16.54
CA TYR A 26 13.75 -16.04 -17.22
C TYR A 26 14.28 -14.90 -16.36
N VAL A 27 13.66 -14.63 -15.21
CA VAL A 27 14.07 -13.53 -14.31
C VAL A 27 14.41 -14.07 -12.93
N PHE A 28 13.50 -14.80 -12.29
CA PHE A 28 13.65 -15.17 -10.89
C PHE A 28 14.72 -16.23 -10.65
N LEU A 29 14.68 -17.35 -11.37
CA LEU A 29 15.68 -18.43 -11.23
C LEU A 29 17.10 -17.94 -11.56
N PRO A 30 17.36 -17.26 -12.71
CA PRO A 30 18.70 -16.73 -12.98
C PRO A 30 19.20 -15.75 -11.91
N PHE A 31 18.30 -14.98 -11.30
CA PHE A 31 18.67 -14.09 -10.20
C PHE A 31 19.05 -14.87 -8.92
N LEU A 32 18.32 -15.95 -8.59
CA LEU A 32 18.66 -16.81 -7.46
C LEU A 32 20.00 -17.52 -7.66
N ASP A 33 20.35 -17.87 -8.90
CA ASP A 33 21.62 -18.53 -9.25
C ASP A 33 22.80 -17.55 -9.35
N SER A 34 22.53 -16.24 -9.42
CA SER A 34 23.59 -15.22 -9.52
C SER A 34 24.44 -15.09 -8.25
N ASN A 35 25.61 -14.46 -8.33
CA ASN A 35 26.44 -14.13 -7.15
C ASN A 35 25.90 -12.96 -6.29
N THR A 36 24.60 -12.66 -6.40
CA THR A 36 23.97 -11.59 -5.62
C THR A 36 23.97 -11.93 -4.13
N GLU A 37 24.17 -10.91 -3.30
CA GLU A 37 24.22 -11.02 -1.84
C GLU A 37 22.95 -11.68 -1.26
N PRO A 38 23.05 -12.57 -0.25
CA PRO A 38 21.93 -13.40 0.21
C PRO A 38 20.69 -12.61 0.68
N PHE A 39 20.87 -11.45 1.31
CA PHE A 39 19.73 -10.64 1.76
C PHE A 39 18.94 -10.04 0.60
N ALA A 40 19.62 -9.57 -0.45
CA ALA A 40 18.97 -9.12 -1.68
C ALA A 40 18.20 -10.28 -2.35
N LYS A 41 18.75 -11.50 -2.33
CA LYS A 41 18.03 -12.71 -2.76
C LYS A 41 16.76 -12.94 -1.96
N ALA A 42 16.85 -12.97 -0.64
CA ALA A 42 15.70 -13.18 0.23
C ALA A 42 14.61 -12.11 0.04
N THR A 43 15.01 -10.84 -0.09
CA THR A 43 14.07 -9.72 -0.29
C THR A 43 13.37 -9.83 -1.64
N LEU A 44 14.09 -10.13 -2.72
CA LEU A 44 13.46 -10.33 -4.02
C LEU A 44 12.55 -11.56 -4.02
N THR A 45 12.94 -12.65 -3.35
CA THR A 45 12.09 -13.84 -3.18
C THR A 45 10.76 -13.50 -2.53
N VAL A 46 10.77 -12.74 -1.43
CA VAL A 46 9.53 -12.31 -0.78
C VAL A 46 8.71 -11.41 -1.70
N GLY A 47 9.34 -10.42 -2.32
CA GLY A 47 8.65 -9.51 -3.24
C GLY A 47 8.04 -10.23 -4.45
N TRP A 48 8.76 -11.23 -5.00
CA TRP A 48 8.31 -12.06 -6.10
C TRP A 48 7.02 -12.80 -5.77
N HIS A 49 7.01 -13.52 -4.64
CA HIS A 49 5.84 -14.29 -4.21
C HIS A 49 4.68 -13.37 -3.83
N PHE A 50 4.96 -12.25 -3.16
CA PHE A 50 3.93 -11.27 -2.84
C PHE A 50 3.20 -10.75 -4.10
N ILE A 51 3.95 -10.34 -5.13
CA ILE A 51 3.37 -9.90 -6.41
C ILE A 51 2.61 -11.04 -7.08
N THR A 52 3.13 -12.27 -7.02
CA THR A 52 2.48 -13.46 -7.61
C THR A 52 1.11 -13.71 -6.96
N PHE A 53 1.05 -13.72 -5.62
CA PHE A 53 -0.19 -13.90 -4.88
C PHE A 53 -1.17 -12.75 -5.11
N TRP A 54 -0.67 -11.51 -5.17
CA TRP A 54 -1.47 -10.33 -5.48
C TRP A 54 -2.16 -10.46 -6.84
N LEU A 55 -1.39 -10.75 -7.90
CA LEU A 55 -1.92 -10.89 -9.26
C LEU A 55 -2.90 -12.06 -9.37
N ALA A 56 -2.63 -13.19 -8.69
CA ALA A 56 -3.55 -14.32 -8.64
C ALA A 56 -4.89 -13.92 -7.98
N PHE A 57 -4.82 -13.28 -6.81
CA PHE A 57 -5.99 -12.85 -6.06
C PHE A 57 -6.80 -11.81 -6.83
N GLN A 58 -6.13 -10.88 -7.50
CA GLN A 58 -6.74 -9.88 -8.37
C GLN A 58 -7.48 -10.53 -9.55
N ALA A 59 -6.83 -11.45 -10.27
CA ALA A 59 -7.45 -12.14 -11.39
C ALA A 59 -8.71 -12.89 -10.94
N VAL A 60 -8.61 -13.69 -9.88
CA VAL A 60 -9.76 -14.42 -9.30
C VAL A 60 -10.88 -13.45 -8.91
N SER A 61 -10.54 -12.36 -8.23
CA SER A 61 -11.53 -11.36 -7.80
C SER A 61 -12.25 -10.75 -8.99
N PHE A 62 -11.54 -10.38 -10.05
CA PHE A 62 -12.13 -9.79 -11.25
C PHE A 62 -13.02 -10.79 -12.01
N PHE A 63 -12.63 -12.06 -12.10
CA PHE A 63 -13.47 -13.09 -12.72
C PHE A 63 -14.69 -13.48 -11.87
N ALA A 64 -14.63 -13.29 -10.54
CA ALA A 64 -15.77 -13.50 -9.65
C ALA A 64 -16.79 -12.35 -9.67
N LEU A 65 -16.40 -11.14 -10.12
CA LEU A 65 -17.27 -9.95 -10.11
C LEU A 65 -18.66 -10.13 -10.73
N PRO A 66 -18.85 -10.85 -11.85
CA PRO A 66 -20.19 -11.07 -12.41
C PRO A 66 -21.14 -11.81 -11.47
N SER A 67 -20.62 -12.58 -10.52
CA SER A 67 -21.41 -13.28 -9.51
C SER A 67 -21.70 -12.45 -8.26
N LEU A 68 -21.08 -11.28 -8.14
CA LEU A 68 -21.27 -10.35 -7.03
C LEU A 68 -22.33 -9.29 -7.39
N ASP A 69 -22.91 -8.70 -6.35
CA ASP A 69 -23.78 -7.54 -6.49
C ASP A 69 -23.10 -6.46 -7.35
N PRO A 70 -23.76 -5.94 -8.42
CA PRO A 70 -23.23 -4.85 -9.24
C PRO A 70 -22.76 -3.64 -8.44
N ALA A 71 -23.38 -3.34 -7.29
CA ALA A 71 -22.98 -2.26 -6.40
C ALA A 71 -21.58 -2.47 -5.80
N VAL A 72 -21.12 -3.73 -5.67
CA VAL A 72 -19.83 -4.07 -5.08
C VAL A 72 -18.67 -3.99 -6.08
N GLN A 73 -18.96 -4.10 -7.38
CA GLN A 73 -17.95 -4.18 -8.44
C GLN A 73 -16.96 -2.99 -8.45
N PRO A 74 -17.39 -1.72 -8.28
CA PRO A 74 -16.47 -0.58 -8.23
C PRO A 74 -15.46 -0.66 -7.07
N TYR A 75 -15.85 -1.17 -5.90
CA TYR A 75 -14.96 -1.27 -4.75
C TYR A 75 -13.88 -2.31 -4.95
N VAL A 76 -14.23 -3.45 -5.55
CA VAL A 76 -13.25 -4.47 -5.90
C VAL A 76 -12.25 -3.88 -6.88
N PHE A 77 -12.71 -3.26 -7.98
CA PHE A 77 -11.81 -2.61 -8.93
C PHE A 77 -10.92 -1.53 -8.28
N GLY A 78 -11.49 -0.66 -7.46
CA GLY A 78 -10.73 0.39 -6.82
C GLY A 78 -9.74 -0.12 -5.76
N THR A 79 -10.05 -1.22 -5.07
CA THR A 79 -9.13 -1.88 -4.11
C THR A 79 -7.84 -2.32 -4.79
N PHE A 80 -7.92 -2.77 -6.04
CA PHE A 80 -6.76 -3.18 -6.83
C PHE A 80 -6.06 -2.02 -7.54
N LEU A 81 -6.76 -0.91 -7.82
CA LEU A 81 -6.22 0.23 -8.55
C LEU A 81 -4.98 0.85 -7.88
N LEU A 82 -5.06 1.17 -6.58
CA LEU A 82 -3.97 1.89 -5.92
C LEU A 82 -2.68 1.04 -5.80
N PRO A 83 -2.73 -0.24 -5.40
CA PRO A 83 -1.54 -1.08 -5.39
C PRO A 83 -0.94 -1.28 -6.79
N ASP A 84 -1.77 -1.42 -7.83
CA ASP A 84 -1.29 -1.54 -9.20
C ASP A 84 -0.62 -0.25 -9.69
N LEU A 85 -1.14 0.92 -9.33
CA LEU A 85 -0.49 2.21 -9.56
C LEU A 85 0.85 2.30 -8.83
N ALA A 86 0.93 1.78 -7.60
CA ALA A 86 2.16 1.75 -6.82
C ALA A 86 3.20 0.82 -7.47
N PHE A 87 2.81 -0.38 -7.91
CA PHE A 87 3.69 -1.29 -8.64
C PHE A 87 4.16 -0.68 -9.96
N PHE A 88 3.24 -0.13 -10.75
CA PHE A 88 3.58 0.58 -11.98
C PHE A 88 4.58 1.71 -11.71
N GLY A 89 4.30 2.58 -10.74
CA GLY A 89 5.17 3.70 -10.36
C GLY A 89 6.55 3.24 -9.91
N LEU A 90 6.62 2.18 -9.10
CA LEU A 90 7.88 1.57 -8.66
C LEU A 90 8.70 1.06 -9.85
N PHE A 91 8.12 0.23 -10.71
CA PHE A 91 8.83 -0.35 -11.85
C PHE A 91 9.18 0.70 -12.90
N ALA A 92 8.29 1.65 -13.18
CA ALA A 92 8.56 2.79 -14.06
C ALA A 92 9.73 3.63 -13.54
N SER A 93 9.77 3.92 -12.24
CA SER A 93 10.85 4.68 -11.60
C SER A 93 12.18 3.93 -11.70
N ILE A 94 12.20 2.63 -11.35
CA ILE A 94 13.41 1.82 -11.47
C ILE A 94 13.86 1.75 -12.94
N SER A 95 12.94 1.56 -13.87
CA SER A 95 13.25 1.49 -15.30
C SER A 95 13.87 2.79 -15.79
N ARG A 96 13.30 3.94 -15.42
CA ARG A 96 13.81 5.26 -15.80
C ARG A 96 15.18 5.56 -15.19
N LEU A 97 15.36 5.22 -13.91
CA LEU A 97 16.60 5.50 -13.16
C LEU A 97 17.75 4.58 -13.58
N LYS A 98 17.49 3.29 -13.84
CA LYS A 98 18.53 2.32 -14.20
C LYS A 98 18.81 2.22 -15.69
N PHE A 99 17.80 2.41 -16.53
CA PHE A 99 17.91 2.13 -17.97
C PHE A 99 17.67 3.35 -18.86
N GLY A 100 17.37 4.51 -18.28
CA GLY A 100 17.08 5.73 -19.03
C GLY A 100 15.75 5.70 -19.81
N SER A 101 14.94 4.66 -19.64
CA SER A 101 13.69 4.45 -20.40
C SER A 101 12.63 3.77 -19.54
N PHE A 102 11.36 4.09 -19.76
CA PHE A 102 10.22 3.45 -19.08
C PHE A 102 9.86 2.07 -19.64
N THR A 103 10.37 1.71 -20.82
CA THR A 103 9.94 0.48 -21.53
C THR A 103 10.87 -0.71 -21.35
N LYS A 104 12.06 -0.52 -20.75
CA LYS A 104 13.05 -1.59 -20.60
C LYS A 104 12.73 -2.59 -19.49
N MET A 105 11.85 -2.25 -18.55
CA MET A 105 11.30 -3.21 -17.59
C MET A 105 9.95 -3.74 -18.09
N PRO A 106 9.83 -5.05 -18.41
CA PRO A 106 8.57 -5.64 -18.85
C PRO A 106 7.41 -5.41 -17.87
N GLN A 107 7.71 -5.35 -16.57
CA GLN A 107 6.73 -5.12 -15.51
C GLN A 107 5.98 -3.79 -15.69
N THR A 108 6.64 -2.73 -16.17
CA THR A 108 5.99 -1.45 -16.43
C THR A 108 4.90 -1.58 -17.49
N GLY A 109 5.15 -2.33 -18.56
CA GLY A 109 4.15 -2.62 -19.60
C GLY A 109 3.02 -3.49 -19.08
N LEU A 110 3.33 -4.56 -18.34
CA LEU A 110 2.34 -5.49 -17.79
C LEU A 110 1.34 -4.77 -16.87
N PHE A 111 1.81 -4.00 -15.89
CA PHE A 111 0.90 -3.25 -15.01
C PHE A 111 0.12 -2.16 -15.75
N LEU A 112 0.70 -1.52 -16.77
CA LEU A 112 -0.02 -0.55 -17.60
C LEU A 112 -1.21 -1.20 -18.33
N THR A 113 -1.07 -2.44 -18.81
CA THR A 113 -2.16 -3.16 -19.48
C THR A 113 -3.32 -3.52 -18.54
N ILE A 114 -3.08 -3.61 -17.23
CA ILE A 114 -4.14 -3.77 -16.22
C ILE A 114 -4.76 -2.40 -15.90
N LEU A 115 -3.92 -1.39 -15.67
CA LEU A 115 -4.35 -0.06 -15.23
C LEU A 115 -5.25 0.67 -16.23
N LEU A 116 -4.97 0.56 -17.53
CA LEU A 116 -5.76 1.22 -18.57
C LEU A 116 -7.24 0.79 -18.58
N PRO A 117 -7.58 -0.50 -18.75
CA PRO A 117 -8.97 -0.94 -18.70
C PRO A 117 -9.58 -0.79 -17.29
N LEU A 118 -8.78 -0.91 -16.22
CA LEU A 118 -9.25 -0.69 -14.86
C LEU A 118 -9.70 0.76 -14.63
N GLY A 119 -8.90 1.73 -15.09
CA GLY A 119 -9.23 3.16 -15.05
C GLY A 119 -10.49 3.46 -15.87
N LEU A 120 -10.60 2.91 -17.08
CA LEU A 120 -11.78 3.08 -17.95
C LEU A 120 -13.05 2.49 -17.33
N THR A 121 -12.92 1.40 -16.57
CA THR A 121 -14.04 0.81 -15.82
C THR A 121 -14.54 1.76 -14.74
N LEU A 122 -13.64 2.42 -14.02
CA LEU A 122 -13.97 3.36 -12.95
C LEU A 122 -14.49 4.73 -13.46
N THR A 123 -14.13 5.12 -14.69
CA THR A 123 -14.65 6.35 -15.32
C THR A 123 -15.95 6.13 -16.09
N SER A 124 -16.35 4.88 -16.35
CA SER A 124 -17.67 4.59 -16.90
C SER A 124 -18.75 4.97 -15.89
N PRO A 125 -19.93 5.48 -16.30
CA PRO A 125 -20.99 5.92 -15.39
C PRO A 125 -21.57 4.70 -14.65
N LEU A 126 -20.91 4.32 -13.56
CA LEU A 126 -21.39 3.38 -12.56
C LEU A 126 -22.18 4.16 -11.49
N PRO A 127 -23.15 3.53 -10.81
CA PRO A 127 -23.83 4.15 -9.68
C PRO A 127 -22.78 4.48 -8.63
N ARG A 128 -22.61 5.77 -8.30
CA ARG A 128 -21.47 6.32 -7.57
C ARG A 128 -21.35 5.74 -6.16
N PRO A 129 -20.16 5.22 -5.79
CA PRO A 129 -19.79 5.15 -4.40
C PRO A 129 -18.30 5.48 -4.21
N THR A 130 -17.95 6.70 -4.57
CA THR A 130 -16.60 7.23 -4.42
C THR A 130 -16.13 7.21 -2.97
N GLY A 131 -17.03 7.42 -2.00
CA GLY A 131 -16.73 7.44 -0.56
C GLY A 131 -16.17 6.12 -0.01
N GLU A 132 -16.81 4.98 -0.29
CA GLU A 132 -16.36 3.71 0.29
C GLU A 132 -15.05 3.23 -0.33
N LEU A 133 -14.74 3.61 -1.57
CA LEU A 133 -13.43 3.35 -2.14
C LEU A 133 -12.32 4.09 -1.37
N PHE A 134 -12.52 5.37 -1.06
CA PHE A 134 -11.57 6.13 -0.26
C PHE A 134 -11.35 5.51 1.12
N LEU A 135 -12.43 5.13 1.81
CA LEU A 135 -12.36 4.52 3.14
C LEU A 135 -11.81 3.09 3.09
N GLY A 136 -12.18 2.28 2.11
CA GLY A 136 -11.65 0.94 1.87
C GLY A 136 -10.14 0.94 1.64
N THR A 137 -9.65 1.94 0.89
CA THR A 137 -8.22 2.16 0.69
C THR A 137 -7.52 2.51 2.01
N ALA A 138 -8.09 3.42 2.81
CA ALA A 138 -7.54 3.78 4.12
C ALA A 138 -7.52 2.58 5.08
N ILE A 139 -8.57 1.74 5.10
CA ILE A 139 -8.64 0.48 5.86
C ILE A 139 -7.46 -0.43 5.50
N GLY A 140 -7.24 -0.67 4.20
CA GLY A 140 -6.14 -1.52 3.74
C GLY A 140 -4.77 -1.03 4.21
N ILE A 141 -4.53 0.28 4.14
CA ILE A 141 -3.29 0.90 4.63
C ILE A 141 -3.15 0.73 6.14
N PHE A 142 -4.21 0.97 6.92
CA PHE A 142 -4.17 0.77 8.38
C PHE A 142 -3.85 -0.67 8.76
N LEU A 143 -4.48 -1.65 8.12
CA LEU A 143 -4.22 -3.06 8.37
C LEU A 143 -2.76 -3.44 8.05
N ALA A 144 -2.21 -2.94 6.95
CA ALA A 144 -0.82 -3.18 6.59
C ALA A 144 0.17 -2.60 7.61
N ILE A 145 -0.05 -1.35 8.05
CA ILE A 145 0.81 -0.70 9.05
C ILE A 145 0.63 -1.35 10.43
N ALA A 146 -0.59 -1.75 10.81
CA ALA A 146 -0.86 -2.45 12.06
C ALA A 146 -0.12 -3.80 12.11
N TRP A 147 -0.16 -4.57 11.02
CA TRP A 147 0.56 -5.83 10.90
C TRP A 147 2.08 -5.63 11.02
N LEU A 148 2.62 -4.60 10.38
CA LEU A 148 4.04 -4.27 10.48
C LEU A 148 4.46 -3.95 11.93
N HIS A 149 3.66 -3.17 12.67
CA HIS A 149 3.93 -2.89 14.08
C HIS A 149 3.82 -4.15 14.95
N TRP A 150 2.85 -5.02 14.68
CA TRP A 150 2.74 -6.30 15.38
C TRP A 150 3.98 -7.18 15.16
N LEU A 151 4.52 -7.24 13.94
CA LEU A 151 5.78 -7.93 13.67
C LEU A 151 6.95 -7.32 14.46
N TRP A 152 7.06 -6.00 14.53
CA TRP A 152 8.10 -5.33 15.30
C TRP A 152 7.98 -5.55 16.82
N ALA A 153 6.75 -5.63 17.33
CA ALA A 153 6.46 -6.00 18.72
C ALA A 153 6.89 -7.45 19.02
N LYS A 154 6.78 -8.36 18.04
CA LYS A 154 7.30 -9.73 18.10
C LYS A 154 8.82 -9.84 17.92
N GLY A 155 9.51 -8.73 17.65
CA GLY A 155 10.97 -8.68 17.53
C GLY A 155 11.49 -8.78 16.10
N SER A 156 10.62 -8.79 15.08
CA SER A 156 11.06 -8.74 13.68
C SER A 156 11.90 -7.49 13.43
N THR A 157 12.97 -7.63 12.64
CA THR A 157 13.83 -6.54 12.18
C THR A 157 13.46 -6.03 10.79
N TRP A 158 12.55 -6.70 10.09
CA TRP A 158 12.15 -6.34 8.73
C TRP A 158 11.60 -4.90 8.65
N PRO A 159 11.94 -4.10 7.63
CA PRO A 159 12.76 -4.43 6.46
C PRO A 159 14.27 -4.29 6.66
N ALA A 160 14.74 -4.04 7.88
CA ALA A 160 16.15 -3.83 8.18
C ALA A 160 16.90 -5.14 8.50
N ARG A 161 18.23 -5.10 8.35
CA ARG A 161 19.12 -6.24 8.63
C ARG A 161 19.37 -6.48 10.12
N SER A 162 19.24 -5.43 10.93
CA SER A 162 19.48 -5.49 12.38
C SER A 162 18.50 -4.59 13.12
N ARG A 163 18.38 -4.79 14.44
CA ARG A 163 17.49 -3.99 15.27
C ARG A 163 17.95 -2.53 15.33
N GLU A 164 19.25 -2.29 15.36
CA GLU A 164 19.87 -0.95 15.33
C GLU A 164 19.51 -0.22 14.04
N LYS A 165 19.60 -0.92 12.90
CA LYS A 165 19.26 -0.33 11.62
C LYS A 165 17.76 -0.04 11.49
N LEU A 166 16.90 -0.92 12.02
CA LEU A 166 15.46 -0.67 12.08
C LEU A 166 15.15 0.56 12.93
N THR A 167 15.79 0.70 14.10
CA THR A 167 15.65 1.86 14.99
C THR A 167 16.01 3.16 14.26
N GLN A 168 17.13 3.17 13.53
CA GLN A 168 17.53 4.34 12.74
C GLN A 168 16.55 4.68 11.61
N LEU A 169 15.89 3.68 11.03
CA LEU A 169 14.95 3.85 9.91
C LEU A 169 13.57 4.34 10.34
N VAL A 170 13.07 3.85 11.48
CA VAL A 170 11.66 4.04 11.88
C VAL A 170 11.50 5.00 13.07
N VAL A 171 12.47 5.03 13.97
CA VAL A 171 12.37 5.78 15.24
C VAL A 171 13.20 7.07 15.19
N GLY A 172 14.29 7.07 14.41
CA GLY A 172 15.17 8.22 14.26
C GLY A 172 16.04 8.48 15.49
N THR A 173 16.29 7.48 16.33
CA THR A 173 17.22 7.59 17.45
C THR A 173 18.64 7.16 17.05
N GLN A 174 19.63 7.77 17.72
CA GLN A 174 21.04 7.40 17.57
C GLN A 174 21.30 5.97 18.06
N VAL A 175 22.39 5.37 17.57
CA VAL A 175 22.86 4.04 17.98
C VAL A 175 22.95 3.96 19.51
N GLY A 176 22.38 2.91 20.10
CA GLY A 176 22.41 2.67 21.55
C GLY A 176 21.18 3.14 22.34
N LYS A 177 20.28 3.95 21.78
CA LYS A 177 19.06 4.40 22.50
C LYS A 177 17.87 3.42 22.48
N GLY A 178 18.08 2.20 21.97
CA GLY A 178 17.09 1.13 21.96
C GLY A 178 15.91 1.36 21.01
N PHE A 179 15.26 0.26 20.62
CA PHE A 179 13.98 0.31 19.91
C PHE A 179 12.83 0.52 20.93
N PRO A 180 11.69 1.13 20.54
CA PRO A 180 10.52 1.23 21.41
C PRO A 180 10.15 -0.08 22.10
N SER A 181 9.56 0.02 23.30
CA SER A 181 9.13 -1.16 24.04
C SER A 181 8.10 -1.97 23.24
N ARG A 182 8.00 -3.26 23.55
CA ARG A 182 6.99 -4.14 22.93
C ARG A 182 5.58 -3.61 23.16
N SER A 183 5.28 -3.12 24.36
CA SER A 183 3.99 -2.54 24.70
C SER A 183 3.67 -1.29 23.88
N ALA A 184 4.63 -0.37 23.71
CA ALA A 184 4.42 0.83 22.88
C ALA A 184 4.15 0.47 21.41
N THR A 185 4.92 -0.49 20.87
CA THR A 185 4.74 -0.94 19.48
C THR A 185 3.40 -1.66 19.29
N LEU A 186 2.99 -2.49 20.27
CA LEU A 186 1.71 -3.19 20.25
C LEU A 186 0.51 -2.24 20.40
N PHE A 187 0.65 -1.20 21.22
CA PHE A 187 -0.37 -0.16 21.35
C PHE A 187 -0.68 0.48 19.99
N VAL A 188 0.35 0.89 19.23
CA VAL A 188 0.17 1.44 17.88
C VAL A 188 -0.52 0.44 16.95
N ALA A 189 -0.13 -0.84 16.98
CA ALA A 189 -0.77 -1.88 16.17
C ALA A 189 -2.27 -2.00 16.48
N ILE A 190 -2.64 -2.03 17.77
CA ILE A 190 -4.04 -2.13 18.22
C ILE A 190 -4.82 -0.87 17.84
N THR A 191 -4.25 0.32 18.00
CA THR A 191 -4.91 1.58 17.63
C THR A 191 -5.22 1.63 16.12
N LEU A 192 -4.25 1.27 15.28
CA LEU A 192 -4.45 1.25 13.82
C LEU A 192 -5.46 0.19 13.39
N LEU A 193 -5.44 -0.98 14.03
CA LEU A 193 -6.47 -2.01 13.83
C LEU A 193 -7.85 -1.49 14.26
N GLY A 194 -7.93 -0.78 15.38
CA GLY A 194 -9.14 -0.14 15.86
C GLY A 194 -9.72 0.86 14.85
N PHE A 195 -8.89 1.69 14.22
CA PHE A 195 -9.34 2.58 13.14
C PHE A 195 -9.84 1.81 11.92
N ALA A 196 -9.15 0.75 11.50
CA ALA A 196 -9.61 -0.10 10.40
C ALA A 196 -10.98 -0.72 10.71
N VAL A 197 -11.15 -1.32 11.90
CA VAL A 197 -12.42 -1.90 12.35
C VAL A 197 -13.52 -0.85 12.44
N TRP A 198 -13.23 0.34 12.98
CA TRP A 198 -14.17 1.45 13.04
C TRP A 198 -14.69 1.84 11.65
N LEU A 199 -13.80 2.01 10.67
CA LEU A 199 -14.18 2.33 9.30
C LEU A 199 -15.01 1.21 8.65
N ILE A 200 -14.68 -0.05 8.91
CA ILE A 200 -15.49 -1.21 8.44
C ILE A 200 -16.89 -1.17 9.04
N LEU A 201 -17.01 -0.93 10.36
CA LEU A 201 -18.31 -0.84 11.03
C LEU A 201 -19.13 0.33 10.50
N ARG A 202 -18.50 1.47 10.21
CA ARG A 202 -19.17 2.62 9.61
C ARG A 202 -19.73 2.31 8.23
N LEU A 203 -18.95 1.67 7.37
CA LEU A 203 -19.41 1.26 6.04
C LEU A 203 -20.55 0.23 6.11
N ARG A 204 -20.49 -0.68 7.09
CA ARG A 204 -21.49 -1.75 7.25
C ARG A 204 -22.78 -1.30 7.93
N TYR A 205 -22.72 -0.30 8.81
CA TYR A 205 -23.84 0.19 9.62
C TYR A 205 -24.00 1.71 9.54
N PRO A 206 -24.22 2.29 8.35
CA PRO A 206 -24.25 3.74 8.15
C PRO A 206 -25.37 4.46 8.93
N LEU A 207 -26.46 3.75 9.26
CA LEU A 207 -27.57 4.30 10.03
C LEU A 207 -27.28 4.45 11.53
N LEU A 208 -26.28 3.73 12.07
CA LEU A 208 -25.89 3.80 13.48
C LEU A 208 -24.79 4.85 13.73
N ILE A 209 -23.99 5.16 12.70
CA ILE A 209 -22.84 6.08 12.78
C ILE A 209 -23.03 7.15 11.71
N LYS A 210 -23.91 8.12 12.01
CA LYS A 210 -24.33 9.16 11.05
C LYS A 210 -23.38 10.36 11.02
N GLU A 211 -22.82 10.72 12.16
CA GLU A 211 -22.03 11.94 12.28
C GLU A 211 -20.68 11.81 11.56
N PRO A 212 -20.20 12.83 10.82
CA PRO A 212 -18.91 12.80 10.12
C PRO A 212 -17.72 13.28 10.98
N TRP A 213 -17.97 13.80 12.17
CA TRP A 213 -16.95 14.46 13.01
C TRP A 213 -15.79 13.55 13.43
N ASP A 214 -16.07 12.26 13.60
CA ASP A 214 -15.07 11.21 13.83
C ASP A 214 -14.09 11.04 12.66
N LEU A 215 -14.57 11.08 11.41
CA LEU A 215 -13.69 11.04 10.23
C LEU A 215 -12.91 12.33 10.06
N PHE A 216 -13.52 13.48 10.35
CA PHE A 216 -12.80 14.76 10.34
C PHE A 216 -11.71 14.80 11.40
N GLY A 217 -11.99 14.33 12.62
CA GLY A 217 -11.00 14.20 13.69
C GLY A 217 -9.86 13.26 13.30
N LEU A 218 -10.18 12.11 12.71
CA LEU A 218 -9.18 11.15 12.25
C LEU A 218 -8.32 11.72 11.10
N ALA A 219 -8.95 12.34 10.10
CA ALA A 219 -8.24 13.02 9.02
C ALA A 219 -7.32 14.12 9.55
N LEU A 220 -7.78 14.91 10.52
CA LEU A 220 -6.99 15.96 11.16
C LEU A 220 -5.77 15.41 11.88
N ILE A 221 -5.89 14.31 12.64
CA ILE A 221 -4.75 13.66 13.31
C ILE A 221 -3.65 13.30 12.30
N PHE A 222 -4.03 12.67 11.19
CA PHE A 222 -3.07 12.26 10.15
C PHE A 222 -2.52 13.46 9.37
N ALA A 223 -3.33 14.50 9.12
CA ALA A 223 -2.87 15.73 8.51
C ALA A 223 -1.81 16.42 9.39
N LEU A 224 -2.09 16.58 10.68
CA LEU A 224 -1.16 17.17 11.65
C LEU A 224 0.14 16.36 11.73
N ARG A 225 0.07 15.02 11.76
CA ARG A 225 1.28 14.19 11.74
C ARG A 225 2.06 14.32 10.43
N GLY A 226 1.37 14.35 9.30
CA GLY A 226 1.95 14.45 7.97
C GLY A 226 2.66 15.79 7.76
N PHE A 227 1.96 16.90 7.97
CA PHE A 227 2.55 18.24 7.87
C PHE A 227 3.62 18.46 8.95
N GLY A 228 3.35 18.09 10.20
CA GLY A 228 4.31 18.21 11.30
C GLY A 228 5.62 17.46 11.05
N GLY A 229 5.60 16.34 10.33
CA GLY A 229 6.80 15.59 9.97
C GLY A 229 7.77 16.34 9.06
N PHE A 230 7.30 17.29 8.24
CA PHE A 230 8.19 18.15 7.45
C PHE A 230 8.91 19.20 8.31
N PHE A 231 8.34 19.56 9.47
CA PHE A 231 8.90 20.50 10.42
C PHE A 231 9.55 19.83 11.64
N GLU A 232 9.52 18.49 11.71
CA GLU A 232 10.02 17.73 12.86
C GLU A 232 11.50 18.03 13.17
N PHE A 233 12.27 18.43 12.16
CA PHE A 233 13.67 18.78 12.33
C PHE A 233 13.92 20.01 13.22
N TRP A 234 12.97 20.93 13.30
CA TRP A 234 13.06 22.09 14.21
C TRP A 234 12.95 21.65 15.67
N ILE A 235 12.18 20.60 15.93
CA ILE A 235 11.89 20.09 17.28
C ILE A 235 12.90 19.01 17.70
N ARG A 236 13.31 18.17 16.74
CA ARG A 236 14.24 17.06 16.94
C ARG A 236 15.37 17.07 15.90
N PRO A 237 16.33 18.01 15.97
CA PRO A 237 17.41 18.12 14.98
C PRO A 237 18.23 16.82 14.83
N SER A 238 18.37 16.04 15.90
CA SER A 238 19.09 14.76 15.92
C SER A 238 18.51 13.69 15.00
N THR A 239 17.26 13.83 14.55
CA THR A 239 16.61 12.90 13.62
C THR A 239 17.03 13.11 12.16
N GLN A 240 17.59 14.27 11.81
CA GLN A 240 18.03 14.56 10.44
C GLN A 240 19.31 13.82 10.05
N THR A 241 20.16 13.52 11.03
CA THR A 241 21.47 12.89 10.79
C THR A 241 21.40 11.37 10.65
N VAL A 242 20.20 10.79 10.83
CA VAL A 242 19.94 9.36 10.69
C VAL A 242 18.93 9.10 9.58
N ALA A 243 18.87 7.85 9.10
CA ALA A 243 18.08 7.47 7.93
C ALA A 243 16.59 7.86 8.03
N TYR A 244 16.02 7.86 9.24
CA TYR A 244 14.66 8.31 9.52
C TYR A 244 14.35 9.69 8.94
N GLY A 245 15.24 10.68 9.08
CA GLY A 245 14.96 12.04 8.60
C GLY A 245 14.73 12.11 7.08
N HIS A 246 15.34 11.21 6.31
CA HIS A 246 15.06 11.05 4.89
C HIS A 246 13.70 10.38 4.67
N TYR A 247 13.48 9.19 5.25
CA TYR A 247 12.24 8.43 5.08
C TYR A 247 10.99 9.15 5.62
N ASN A 248 11.12 9.94 6.68
CA ASN A 248 10.02 10.75 7.19
C ASN A 248 9.54 11.75 6.14
N ARG A 249 10.45 12.41 5.43
CA ARG A 249 10.12 13.40 4.40
C ARG A 249 9.59 12.79 3.11
N VAL A 250 10.18 11.67 2.67
CA VAL A 250 9.86 11.09 1.35
C VAL A 250 8.78 10.00 1.40
N LEU A 251 8.52 9.41 2.57
CA LEU A 251 7.61 8.28 2.72
C LEU A 251 6.59 8.48 3.84
N TYR A 252 7.02 8.65 5.09
CA TYR A 252 6.09 8.61 6.23
C TYR A 252 5.13 9.81 6.27
N SER A 253 5.63 11.03 6.09
CA SER A 253 4.83 12.25 6.05
C SER A 253 3.87 12.28 4.86
N PRO A 254 4.33 11.99 3.61
CA PRO A 254 3.43 11.83 2.47
C PRO A 254 2.34 10.77 2.70
N LEU A 255 2.67 9.63 3.30
CA LEU A 255 1.68 8.58 3.61
C LEU A 255 0.62 9.07 4.60
N CYS A 256 1.01 9.82 5.63
CA CYS A 256 0.06 10.41 6.58
C CYS A 256 -0.86 11.44 5.90
N ILE A 257 -0.32 12.28 5.00
CA ILE A 257 -1.15 13.21 4.21
C ILE A 257 -2.10 12.44 3.29
N ALA A 258 -1.63 11.39 2.61
CA ALA A 258 -2.47 10.56 1.77
C ALA A 258 -3.61 9.90 2.56
N LEU A 259 -3.32 9.36 3.75
CA LEU A 259 -4.34 8.83 4.66
C LEU A 259 -5.37 9.91 5.04
N ALA A 260 -4.91 11.12 5.39
CA ALA A 260 -5.80 12.23 5.69
C ALA A 260 -6.70 12.58 4.51
N SER A 261 -6.16 12.63 3.28
CA SER A 261 -6.93 12.90 2.07
C SER A 261 -7.95 11.80 1.74
N LEU A 262 -7.59 10.53 1.92
CA LEU A 262 -8.50 9.40 1.75
C LEU A 262 -9.65 9.48 2.76
N ILE A 263 -9.36 9.71 4.04
CA ILE A 263 -10.37 9.78 5.09
C ILE A 263 -11.28 11.00 4.89
N TRP A 264 -10.70 12.16 4.57
CA TRP A 264 -11.45 13.37 4.25
C TRP A 264 -12.35 13.17 3.04
N GLY A 265 -11.80 12.63 1.95
CA GLY A 265 -12.56 12.31 0.74
C GLY A 265 -13.73 11.40 1.06
N GLY A 266 -13.49 10.31 1.79
CA GLY A 266 -14.53 9.40 2.27
C GLY A 266 -15.62 10.09 3.10
N ALA A 267 -15.24 11.00 4.00
CA ALA A 267 -16.18 11.75 4.83
C ALA A 267 -17.12 12.65 4.02
N GLN A 268 -16.59 13.36 3.00
CA GLN A 268 -17.37 14.28 2.16
C GLN A 268 -18.48 13.57 1.36
N TRP A 269 -18.37 12.27 1.15
CA TRP A 269 -19.37 11.47 0.42
C TRP A 269 -20.41 10.80 1.33
N LEU A 270 -20.21 10.83 2.65
CA LEU A 270 -21.10 10.23 3.63
C LEU A 270 -22.02 11.27 4.33
N VAL A 271 -21.84 12.56 4.03
CA VAL A 271 -22.67 13.69 4.45
C VAL A 271 -23.61 14.06 3.31
#